data_AF-A0A2R5FRW7-F1
#
_entry.id   AF-A0A2R5FRW7-F1
#
_cell.length_a   1.000
_cell.length_b   1.000
_cell.length_c   1.000
_cell.angle_alpha   90.00
_cell.angle_beta   90.00
_cell.angle_gamma   90.00
#
_symmetry.space_group_name_H-M   'P 1'
#
loop_
_entity.id
_entity.type
_entity.pdbx_description
1 polymer ?
#
loop_
_entity_poly.entity_id
_entity_poly.type
_entity_poly.pdbx_seq_one_letter_code
_entity_poly.pdbx_strand_id
1 'polypeptide(L)'
;MADRWLKTNCLLASATAFWLTALSPVPAIAKGVSYSLALVASVQLVGESRRLIVQDARRTALAAMNQELEQTEIALHSQQQEQALYEIYGTTPTYPKEVREELKTSLEHLYKEPSADYSGETSASTNDDKAFYLAVKSLLEVRGETYVIEQVLKMGGRRWESGKRRLQQILQQGRQEEWD
;
A
#
# COMPACT_ATOMS: atom_id res chain seq x y z
N MET A 1 -24.87 6.08 27.13
CA MET A 1 -25.37 5.64 25.80
C MET A 1 -26.34 4.47 25.92
N ALA A 2 -26.09 3.48 26.79
CA ALA A 2 -26.99 2.34 27.04
C ALA A 2 -28.44 2.73 27.36
N ASP A 3 -28.63 3.71 28.24
CA ASP A 3 -29.97 4.15 28.71
C ASP A 3 -30.84 4.74 27.58
N ARG A 4 -30.22 5.41 26.60
CA ARG A 4 -30.93 5.98 25.44
C ARG A 4 -31.33 4.91 24.42
N TRP A 5 -30.46 3.91 24.23
CA TRP A 5 -30.76 2.73 23.41
C TRP A 5 -31.90 1.89 24.00
N LEU A 6 -31.92 1.75 25.32
CA LEU A 6 -32.98 1.07 26.04
C LEU A 6 -34.32 1.81 25.89
N LYS A 7 -34.29 3.15 25.96
CA LYS A 7 -35.46 4.00 25.72
C LYS A 7 -35.99 3.89 24.28
N THR A 8 -35.12 3.92 23.26
CA THR A 8 -35.56 3.77 21.86
C THR A 8 -36.13 2.38 21.58
N ASN A 9 -35.53 1.32 22.13
CA ASN A 9 -36.05 -0.05 22.00
C ASN A 9 -37.37 -0.25 22.73
N CYS A 10 -37.54 0.35 23.91
CA CYS A 10 -38.79 0.33 24.67
C CYS A 10 -39.90 1.07 23.92
N LEU A 11 -39.61 2.25 23.35
CA LEU A 11 -40.55 2.99 22.51
C LEU A 11 -40.94 2.19 21.27
N LEU A 12 -39.99 1.54 20.61
CA LEU A 12 -40.24 0.70 19.43
C LEU A 12 -41.11 -0.52 19.78
N ALA A 13 -40.81 -1.20 20.90
CA ALA A 13 -41.60 -2.32 21.40
C ALA A 13 -43.02 -1.91 21.82
N SER A 14 -43.17 -0.73 22.44
CA SER A 14 -44.49 -0.22 22.83
C SER A 14 -45.33 0.17 21.61
N ALA A 15 -44.71 0.80 20.60
CA ALA A 15 -45.39 1.15 19.36
C ALA A 15 -45.87 -0.10 18.62
N THR A 16 -45.03 -1.12 18.47
CA THR A 16 -45.42 -2.38 17.82
C THR A 16 -46.48 -3.13 18.61
N ALA A 17 -46.38 -3.15 19.94
CA ALA A 17 -47.40 -3.75 20.81
C ALA A 17 -48.76 -3.04 20.67
N PHE A 18 -48.81 -1.70 20.63
CA PHE A 18 -50.06 -0.96 20.44
C PHE A 18 -50.64 -1.13 19.02
N TRP A 19 -49.78 -1.23 18.00
CA TRP A 19 -50.20 -1.57 16.65
C TRP A 19 -50.82 -2.98 16.57
N LEU A 20 -50.18 -3.98 17.18
CA LEU A 20 -50.70 -5.36 17.24
C LEU A 20 -51.99 -5.45 18.08
N THR A 21 -52.09 -4.67 19.15
CA THR A 21 -53.30 -4.60 19.98
C THR A 21 -54.48 -4.01 19.19
N ALA A 22 -54.22 -3.03 18.30
CA ALA A 22 -55.25 -2.45 17.44
C ALA A 22 -55.83 -3.47 16.42
N LEU A 23 -55.02 -4.45 16.00
CA LEU A 23 -55.42 -5.55 15.10
C LEU A 23 -56.20 -6.67 15.80
N SER A 24 -56.14 -6.73 17.13
CA SER A 24 -56.85 -7.74 17.94
C SER A 24 -58.36 -7.43 18.08
N PRO A 25 -59.21 -8.40 18.44
CA PRO A 25 -60.66 -8.20 18.54
C PRO A 25 -61.03 -7.42 19.81
N VAL A 26 -60.79 -6.11 19.82
CA VAL A 26 -61.08 -5.16 20.92
C VAL A 26 -62.18 -4.17 20.48
N PRO A 27 -62.95 -3.56 21.40
CA PRO A 27 -63.98 -2.58 21.06
C PRO A 27 -63.44 -1.39 20.26
N ALA A 28 -64.28 -0.78 19.41
CA ALA A 28 -63.88 0.29 18.49
C ALA A 28 -63.21 1.50 19.18
N ILE A 29 -63.65 1.84 20.40
CA ILE A 29 -63.07 2.92 21.21
C ILE A 29 -61.62 2.61 21.61
N ALA A 30 -61.35 1.36 22.00
CA ALA A 30 -60.01 0.92 22.38
C ALA A 30 -59.04 0.93 21.19
N LYS A 31 -59.52 0.61 19.98
CA LYS A 31 -58.73 0.70 18.74
C LYS A 31 -58.32 2.14 18.44
N GLY A 32 -59.21 3.12 18.63
CA GLY A 32 -58.88 4.54 18.42
C GLY A 32 -57.82 5.04 19.40
N VAL A 33 -57.91 4.64 20.67
CA VAL A 33 -56.93 5.00 21.70
C VAL A 33 -55.58 4.33 21.43
N SER A 34 -55.55 3.06 20.99
CA SER A 34 -54.29 2.38 20.68
C SER A 34 -53.61 2.95 19.44
N TYR A 35 -54.35 3.32 18.40
CA TYR A 35 -53.77 3.98 17.21
C TYR A 35 -53.18 5.35 17.52
N SER A 36 -53.87 6.16 18.33
CA SER A 36 -53.36 7.49 18.71
C SER A 36 -52.08 7.39 19.57
N LEU A 37 -52.05 6.47 20.54
CA LEU A 37 -50.83 6.20 21.31
C LEU A 37 -49.68 5.67 20.44
N ALA A 38 -49.99 4.79 19.48
CA ALA A 38 -49.00 4.27 18.55
C ALA A 38 -48.41 5.36 17.65
N LEU A 39 -49.22 6.30 17.16
CA LEU A 39 -48.74 7.43 16.36
C LEU A 39 -47.86 8.36 17.17
N VAL A 40 -48.25 8.69 18.41
CA VAL A 40 -47.44 9.53 19.30
C VAL A 40 -46.10 8.88 19.61
N ALA A 41 -46.09 7.57 19.91
CA ALA A 41 -44.87 6.81 20.14
C ALA A 41 -43.95 6.80 18.90
N SER A 42 -44.51 6.60 17.71
CA SER A 42 -43.75 6.64 16.45
C SER A 42 -43.15 8.03 16.15
N VAL A 43 -43.88 9.11 16.39
CA VAL A 43 -43.38 10.49 16.18
C VAL A 43 -42.22 10.80 17.14
N GLN A 44 -42.35 10.40 18.41
CA GLN A 44 -41.27 10.57 19.38
C GLN A 44 -40.02 9.75 19.01
N LEU A 45 -40.22 8.53 18.50
CA LEU A 45 -39.13 7.69 18.02
C LEU A 45 -38.36 8.34 16.86
N VAL A 46 -39.06 8.92 15.88
CA VAL A 46 -38.43 9.63 14.75
C VAL A 46 -37.66 10.88 15.23
N GLY A 47 -38.19 11.59 16.23
CA GLY A 47 -37.51 12.73 16.83
C GLY A 47 -36.17 12.35 17.48
N GLU A 48 -36.16 11.26 18.25
CA GLU A 48 -34.94 10.74 18.88
C GLU A 48 -33.97 10.12 17.87
N SER A 49 -34.45 9.41 16.86
CA SER A 49 -33.59 8.83 15.82
C SER A 49 -32.87 9.91 15.01
N ARG A 50 -33.56 10.99 14.64
CA ARG A 50 -32.94 12.13 13.95
C ARG A 50 -31.83 12.77 14.77
N ARG A 51 -32.02 12.89 16.09
CA ARG A 51 -30.99 13.41 17.00
C ARG A 51 -29.77 12.50 17.06
N LEU A 52 -29.98 11.18 17.11
CA LEU A 52 -28.90 10.20 17.11
C LEU A 52 -28.12 10.23 15.79
N ILE A 53 -28.81 10.28 14.65
CA ILE A 53 -28.18 10.39 13.32
C ILE A 53 -27.31 11.64 13.22
N VAL A 54 -27.78 12.80 13.72
CA VAL A 54 -26.98 14.04 13.70
C VAL A 54 -25.76 13.93 14.62
N GLN A 55 -25.89 13.30 15.79
CA GLN A 55 -24.75 13.08 16.69
C GLN A 55 -23.73 12.12 16.09
N ASP A 56 -24.19 11.06 15.44
CA ASP A 56 -23.35 10.09 14.77
C ASP A 56 -22.61 10.73 13.59
N ALA A 57 -23.33 11.46 12.72
CA ALA A 57 -22.74 12.22 11.63
C ALA A 57 -21.67 13.21 12.11
N ARG A 58 -21.89 13.89 13.24
CA ARG A 58 -20.87 14.78 13.84
C ARG A 58 -19.64 14.02 14.31
N ARG A 59 -19.79 12.84 14.92
CA ARG A 59 -18.65 12.01 15.34
C ARG A 59 -17.87 11.51 14.15
N THR A 60 -18.55 11.03 13.12
CA THR A 60 -17.91 10.58 11.88
C THR A 60 -17.19 11.72 11.18
N ALA A 61 -17.78 12.92 11.13
CA ALA A 61 -17.12 14.10 10.58
C ALA A 61 -15.85 14.49 11.37
N LEU A 62 -15.89 14.44 12.71
CA LEU A 62 -14.71 14.71 13.53
C LEU A 62 -13.62 13.64 13.34
N ALA A 63 -14.00 12.37 13.21
CA ALA A 63 -13.06 11.29 12.94
C ALA A 63 -12.37 11.47 11.58
N ALA A 64 -13.15 11.79 10.53
CA ALA A 64 -12.61 12.09 9.21
C ALA A 64 -11.69 13.32 9.24
N MET A 65 -12.07 14.38 9.94
CA MET A 65 -11.24 15.58 10.08
C MET A 65 -9.91 15.29 10.77
N ASN A 66 -9.90 14.46 11.82
CA ASN A 66 -8.66 14.06 12.49
C ASN A 66 -7.76 13.23 11.56
N GLN A 67 -8.35 12.35 10.75
CA GLN A 67 -7.60 11.55 9.78
C GLN A 67 -6.95 12.44 8.70
N GLU A 68 -7.68 13.42 8.18
CA GLU A 68 -7.11 14.41 7.25
C GLU A 68 -6.01 15.24 7.92
N LEU A 69 -6.19 15.61 9.19
CA LEU A 69 -5.17 16.34 9.95
C LEU A 69 -3.87 15.53 10.06
N GLU A 70 -3.96 14.25 10.45
CA GLU A 70 -2.81 13.34 10.51
C GLU A 70 -2.12 13.21 9.14
N GLN A 71 -2.88 13.11 8.05
CA GLN A 71 -2.32 13.07 6.70
C GLN A 71 -1.57 14.37 6.35
N THR A 72 -2.14 15.53 6.67
CA THR A 72 -1.47 16.81 6.45
C THR A 72 -0.23 16.98 7.31
N GLU A 73 -0.24 16.45 8.53
CA GLU A 73 0.92 16.46 9.42
C GLU A 73 2.06 15.62 8.84
N ILE A 74 1.78 14.40 8.36
CA ILE A 74 2.77 13.54 7.70
C ILE A 74 3.34 14.23 6.45
N ALA A 75 2.49 14.85 5.63
CA ALA A 75 2.93 15.56 4.44
C ALA A 75 3.84 16.75 4.79
N LEU A 76 3.48 17.53 5.82
CA LEU A 76 4.30 18.63 6.34
C LEU A 76 5.64 18.12 6.87
N HIS A 77 5.63 17.03 7.64
CA HIS A 77 6.83 16.42 8.18
C HIS A 77 7.78 15.95 7.08
N SER A 78 7.24 15.34 6.02
CA SER A 78 8.01 14.92 4.85
C SER A 78 8.63 16.13 4.14
N GLN A 79 7.86 17.22 3.97
CA GLN A 79 8.38 18.44 3.35
C GLN A 79 9.49 19.09 4.19
N GLN A 80 9.32 19.14 5.51
CA GLN A 80 10.36 19.65 6.41
C GLN A 80 11.61 18.78 6.37
N GLN A 81 11.45 17.46 6.30
CA GLN A 81 12.57 16.53 6.18
C GLN A 81 13.31 16.70 4.85
N GLU A 82 12.57 16.85 3.75
CA GLU A 82 13.16 17.17 2.45
C GLU A 82 13.92 18.50 2.49
N GLN A 83 13.33 19.55 3.07
CA GLN A 83 13.98 20.85 3.19
C GLN A 83 15.25 20.77 4.04
N ALA A 84 15.22 20.04 5.16
CA ALA A 84 16.41 19.79 5.98
C ALA A 84 17.48 19.00 5.19
N LEU A 85 17.09 18.01 4.40
CA LEU A 85 18.01 17.30 3.50
C LEU A 85 18.56 18.23 2.41
N TYR A 86 17.75 19.12 1.84
CA TYR A 86 18.19 20.13 0.88
C TYR A 86 19.13 21.15 1.52
N GLU A 87 18.99 21.50 2.79
CA GLU A 87 19.94 22.35 3.49
C GLU A 87 21.28 21.64 3.72
N ILE A 88 21.25 20.34 4.05
CA ILE A 88 22.45 19.54 4.30
C ILE A 88 23.21 19.24 3.00
N TYR A 89 22.49 18.94 1.90
CA TYR A 89 23.09 18.45 0.65
C TYR A 89 22.99 19.41 -0.54
N GLY A 90 22.10 20.41 -0.48
CA GLY A 90 21.81 21.34 -1.58
C GLY A 90 22.76 22.52 -1.68
N THR A 91 23.51 22.84 -0.62
CA THR A 91 24.71 23.66 -0.79
C THR A 91 25.77 22.80 -1.44
N THR A 92 26.25 23.18 -2.63
CA THR A 92 27.43 22.58 -3.25
C THR A 92 28.48 22.40 -2.16
N PRO A 93 28.91 21.16 -1.86
CA PRO A 93 29.69 20.94 -0.67
C PRO A 93 30.97 21.73 -0.82
N THR A 94 31.09 22.79 -0.02
CA THR A 94 32.29 23.58 0.10
C THR A 94 33.21 22.77 1.01
N TYR A 95 33.66 21.64 0.45
CA TYR A 95 34.68 20.82 1.07
C TYR A 95 35.93 21.68 1.20
N PRO A 96 36.60 21.67 2.37
CA PRO A 96 37.97 22.14 2.48
C PRO A 96 38.81 21.52 1.37
N LYS A 97 39.78 22.26 0.80
CA LYS A 97 40.55 21.83 -0.37
C LYS A 97 41.18 20.43 -0.20
N GLU A 98 41.58 20.09 1.02
CA GLU A 98 42.15 18.80 1.41
C GLU A 98 41.17 17.64 1.15
N VAL A 99 39.93 17.76 1.61
CA VAL A 99 38.90 16.71 1.45
C VAL A 99 38.53 16.53 -0.01
N ARG A 100 38.56 17.60 -0.82
CA ARG A 100 38.29 17.51 -2.27
C ARG A 100 39.38 16.72 -2.99
N GLU A 101 40.66 16.91 -2.63
CA GLU A 101 41.77 16.18 -3.24
C GLU A 101 41.77 14.70 -2.81
N GLU A 102 41.44 14.40 -1.55
CA GLU A 102 41.26 13.01 -1.09
C GLU A 102 40.09 12.32 -1.79
N LEU A 103 38.96 13.01 -1.97
CA LEU A 103 37.80 12.47 -2.68
C LEU A 103 38.12 12.21 -4.16
N LYS A 104 38.84 13.14 -4.79
CA LYS A 104 39.27 13.01 -6.19
C LYS A 104 40.29 11.87 -6.34
N THR A 105 41.23 11.75 -5.42
CA THR A 105 42.22 10.67 -5.42
C THR A 105 41.56 9.32 -5.15
N SER A 106 40.58 9.26 -4.25
CA SER A 106 39.77 8.06 -3.97
C SER A 106 38.91 7.66 -5.17
N LEU A 107 38.32 8.64 -5.88
CA LEU A 107 37.58 8.42 -7.12
C LEU A 107 38.50 7.96 -8.25
N GLU A 108 39.68 8.56 -8.39
CA GLU A 108 40.69 8.13 -9.35
C GLU A 108 41.20 6.73 -9.02
N HIS A 109 41.30 6.36 -7.74
CA HIS A 109 41.63 5.01 -7.30
C HIS A 109 40.53 4.00 -7.64
N LEU A 110 39.26 4.31 -7.34
CA LEU A 110 38.12 3.46 -7.70
C LEU A 110 37.94 3.30 -9.21
N TYR A 111 38.31 4.32 -10.00
CA TYR A 111 38.23 4.28 -11.46
C TYR A 111 39.45 3.60 -12.12
N LYS A 112 40.64 3.67 -11.48
CA LYS A 112 41.86 2.97 -11.93
C LYS A 112 42.01 1.58 -11.35
N GLU A 113 41.27 1.23 -10.31
CA GLU A 113 41.16 -0.15 -9.86
C GLU A 113 40.60 -0.97 -11.03
N PRO A 114 41.36 -1.98 -11.51
CA PRO A 114 40.87 -2.85 -12.56
C PRO A 114 39.72 -3.66 -11.97
N SER A 115 38.50 -3.21 -12.23
CA SER A 115 37.30 -3.99 -11.97
C SER A 115 37.36 -5.28 -12.78
N ALA A 116 37.83 -6.34 -12.14
CA ALA A 116 37.67 -7.76 -12.46
C ALA A 116 38.24 -8.26 -13.81
N ASP A 117 39.57 -8.32 -13.92
CA ASP A 117 40.26 -9.42 -14.60
C ASP A 117 40.86 -10.36 -13.54
N TYR A 118 39.99 -11.05 -12.79
CA TYR A 118 40.39 -12.19 -11.96
C TYR A 118 40.03 -13.47 -12.72
N SER A 119 40.96 -13.95 -13.54
CA SER A 119 40.99 -15.35 -14.00
C SER A 119 41.56 -16.27 -12.91
N GLY A 120 41.01 -16.14 -11.69
CA GLY A 120 41.43 -16.89 -10.51
C GLY A 120 40.39 -17.93 -10.18
N GLU A 121 40.68 -19.18 -10.54
CA GLU A 121 39.98 -20.39 -10.14
C GLU A 121 39.54 -20.32 -8.67
N THR A 122 38.25 -20.08 -8.43
CA THR A 122 37.67 -20.22 -7.10
C THR A 122 36.36 -20.98 -7.24
N SER A 123 36.37 -22.21 -6.72
CA SER A 123 35.24 -23.13 -6.69
C SER A 123 34.11 -22.58 -5.82
N ALA A 124 33.18 -21.84 -6.44
CA ALA A 124 31.87 -21.48 -5.88
C ALA A 124 30.77 -21.85 -6.89
N SER A 125 30.80 -23.09 -7.38
CA SER A 125 30.08 -23.57 -8.58
C SER A 125 28.58 -23.77 -8.42
N THR A 126 27.89 -23.01 -7.57
CA THR A 126 26.41 -23.10 -7.45
C THR A 126 25.72 -21.75 -7.29
N ASN A 127 26.41 -20.70 -6.84
CA ASN A 127 25.75 -19.43 -6.55
C ASN A 127 25.84 -18.43 -7.71
N ASP A 128 26.95 -18.43 -8.46
CA ASP A 128 27.15 -17.50 -9.57
C ASP A 128 26.27 -17.87 -10.78
N ASP A 129 26.13 -19.15 -11.09
CA ASP A 129 25.26 -19.62 -12.16
C ASP A 129 23.78 -19.39 -11.83
N LYS A 130 23.40 -19.53 -10.55
CA LYS A 130 22.06 -19.19 -10.05
C LYS A 130 21.77 -17.69 -10.13
N ALA A 131 22.70 -16.85 -9.69
CA ALA A 131 22.57 -15.40 -9.77
C ALA A 131 22.48 -14.93 -11.24
N PHE A 132 23.30 -15.53 -12.11
CA PHE A 132 23.28 -15.25 -13.54
C PHE A 132 21.95 -15.68 -14.19
N TYR A 133 21.43 -16.86 -13.84
CA TYR A 133 20.11 -17.32 -14.30
C TYR A 133 18.98 -16.36 -13.88
N LEU A 134 18.93 -15.95 -12.60
CA LEU A 134 17.88 -15.06 -12.09
C LEU A 134 17.96 -13.66 -12.74
N ALA A 135 19.17 -13.15 -12.96
CA ALA A 135 19.37 -11.90 -13.70
C ALA A 135 18.91 -12.02 -15.16
N VAL A 136 19.20 -13.13 -15.83
CA VAL A 136 18.73 -13.40 -17.19
C VAL A 136 17.19 -13.53 -17.24
N LYS A 137 16.57 -14.24 -16.29
CA LYS A 137 15.10 -14.40 -16.17
C LYS A 137 14.41 -13.05 -16.02
N SER A 138 14.86 -12.21 -15.07
CA SER A 138 14.30 -10.88 -14.84
C SER A 138 14.50 -9.93 -16.03
N LEU A 139 15.66 -9.96 -16.69
CA LEU A 139 15.88 -9.16 -17.89
C LEU A 139 15.06 -9.62 -19.09
N LEU A 140 14.79 -10.93 -19.20
CA LEU A 140 13.92 -11.48 -20.23
C LEU A 140 12.48 -10.97 -20.08
N GLU A 141 11.98 -10.89 -18.85
CA GLU A 141 10.62 -10.37 -18.53
C GLU A 141 10.48 -8.87 -18.83
N VAL A 142 11.52 -8.07 -18.56
CA VAL A 142 11.45 -6.60 -18.65
C VAL A 142 11.87 -6.06 -20.03
N ARG A 143 12.89 -6.65 -20.66
CA ARG A 143 13.55 -6.09 -21.86
C ARG A 143 13.50 -7.00 -23.08
N GLY A 144 13.08 -8.26 -22.92
CA GLY A 144 12.91 -9.22 -24.01
C GLY A 144 14.19 -9.94 -24.46
N GLU A 145 14.00 -11.03 -25.21
CA GLU A 145 15.05 -11.97 -25.65
C GLU A 145 16.20 -11.29 -26.41
N THR A 146 15.89 -10.31 -27.26
CA THR A 146 16.88 -9.58 -28.06
C THR A 146 17.86 -8.79 -27.23
N TYR A 147 17.37 -8.12 -26.19
CA TYR A 147 18.23 -7.36 -25.31
C TYR A 147 19.20 -8.27 -24.55
N VAL A 148 18.72 -9.42 -24.07
CA VAL A 148 19.56 -10.39 -23.37
C VAL A 148 20.63 -10.97 -24.29
N ILE A 149 20.28 -11.35 -25.51
CA ILE A 149 21.25 -11.95 -26.45
C ILE A 149 22.31 -10.93 -26.88
N GLU A 150 21.93 -9.67 -27.11
CA GLU A 150 22.85 -8.64 -27.59
C GLU A 150 23.69 -8.00 -26.49
N GLN A 151 23.10 -7.70 -25.32
CA GLN A 151 23.77 -6.94 -24.27
C GLN A 151 24.38 -7.82 -23.18
N VAL A 152 23.72 -8.92 -22.79
CA VAL A 152 24.21 -9.82 -21.74
C VAL A 152 25.13 -10.86 -22.34
N LEU A 153 24.67 -11.56 -23.38
CA LEU A 153 25.43 -12.61 -24.04
C LEU A 153 26.41 -12.07 -25.08
N LYS A 154 26.34 -10.78 -25.44
CA LYS A 154 27.21 -10.11 -26.45
C LYS A 154 27.25 -10.87 -27.79
N MET A 155 26.15 -11.51 -28.17
CA MET A 155 26.04 -12.40 -29.34
C MET A 155 24.97 -11.95 -30.34
N GLY A 156 24.94 -10.64 -30.63
CA GLY A 156 24.06 -10.05 -31.64
C GLY A 156 24.47 -10.33 -33.10
N GLY A 157 23.57 -10.04 -34.03
CA GLY A 157 23.82 -10.10 -35.48
C GLY A 157 24.14 -11.50 -36.02
N ARG A 158 25.31 -11.70 -36.63
CA ARG A 158 25.70 -12.99 -37.27
C ARG A 158 25.80 -14.18 -36.31
N ARG A 159 25.86 -13.94 -35.00
CA ARG A 159 25.95 -14.98 -33.95
C ARG A 159 24.64 -15.18 -33.18
N TRP A 160 23.55 -14.61 -33.68
CA TRP A 160 22.24 -14.64 -33.04
C TRP A 160 21.73 -16.05 -32.73
N GLU A 161 21.83 -16.98 -33.69
CA GLU A 161 21.39 -18.37 -33.46
C GLU A 161 22.19 -19.08 -32.36
N SER A 162 23.48 -18.78 -32.24
CA SER A 162 24.33 -19.30 -31.16
C SER A 162 23.96 -18.66 -29.83
N GLY A 163 23.63 -17.37 -29.83
CA GLY A 163 23.10 -16.66 -28.66
C GLY A 163 21.79 -17.25 -28.16
N LYS A 164 20.87 -17.56 -29.06
CA LYS A 164 19.59 -18.20 -28.74
C LYS A 164 19.76 -19.60 -28.15
N ARG A 165 20.65 -20.42 -28.74
CA ARG A 165 20.97 -21.76 -28.19
C ARG A 165 21.55 -21.67 -26.78
N ARG A 166 22.46 -20.72 -26.54
CA ARG A 166 23.08 -20.52 -25.23
C ARG A 166 22.08 -20.01 -24.19
N LEU A 167 21.19 -19.09 -24.57
CA LEU A 167 20.10 -18.63 -23.71
C LEU A 167 19.16 -19.79 -23.33
N GLN A 168 18.79 -20.63 -24.29
CA GLN A 168 17.95 -21.81 -24.03
C GLN A 168 18.63 -22.81 -23.09
N GLN A 169 19.95 -23.00 -23.22
CA GLN A 169 20.72 -23.87 -22.34
C GLN A 169 20.72 -23.37 -20.89
N ILE A 170 20.92 -22.06 -20.68
CA ILE A 170 20.86 -21.43 -19.35
C ILE A 170 19.45 -21.58 -18.75
N LEU A 171 18.41 -21.36 -19.56
CA LEU A 171 17.03 -21.50 -19.10
C LEU A 171 16.60 -22.94 -18.81
N GLN A 172 17.22 -23.92 -19.47
CA GLN A 172 17.01 -25.34 -19.19
C GLN A 172 17.75 -25.77 -17.92
N GLN A 173 18.99 -25.29 -17.73
CA GLN A 173 19.79 -25.59 -16.55
C GLN A 173 19.12 -25.08 -15.27
N GLY A 174 18.68 -23.81 -15.23
CA GLY A 174 17.98 -23.29 -14.04
C GLY A 174 16.62 -23.94 -13.78
N ARG A 175 15.96 -24.52 -14.80
CA ARG A 175 14.75 -25.34 -14.60
C ARG A 175 15.04 -26.73 -14.06
N GLN A 176 16.15 -27.35 -14.48
CA GLN A 176 16.57 -28.66 -13.98
C GLN A 176 17.08 -28.57 -12.54
N GLU A 177 17.66 -27.43 -12.16
CA GLU A 177 18.20 -27.18 -10.83
C GLU A 177 17.18 -26.52 -9.87
N GLU A 178 15.91 -26.40 -10.27
CA GLU A 178 14.80 -25.79 -9.50
C GLU A 178 15.13 -24.39 -8.95
N TRP A 179 15.83 -23.58 -9.74
CA TRP A 179 16.11 -22.19 -9.41
C TRP A 179 14.92 -21.31 -9.77
N ASP A 180 13.82 -21.43 -9.01
CA ASP A 180 12.63 -20.58 -9.21
C ASP A 180 12.76 -19.19 -8.59
#